data_AF-A0AAV6GH48-F1
#
_entry.id   AF-A0AAV6GH48-F1
#
_cell.length_a   1.000
_cell.length_b   1.000
_cell.length_c   1.000
_cell.angle_alpha   90.00
_cell.angle_beta   90.00
_cell.angle_gamma   90.00
#
_symmetry.space_group_name_H-M   'P 1'
#
loop_
_entity.id
_entity.type
_entity.pdbx_description
1 polymer ?
#
loop_
_entity_poly.entity_id
_entity_poly.type
_entity_poly.pdbx_seq_one_letter_code
_entity_poly.pdbx_strand_id
1 'polypeptide(L)'
;MKEAKKLKHKADAMSEKVGKSFIYLEAALSFVESGIAMEMDPQTPKSAYTMFSETVVLIRFILKLRSYSDPASPASEKDFAILCMRFQSLLQMAMFRYKREAALRYSRTLTDHFKSCKTSPSPRVSKATSTPSQMSPMASPASSSSSSHSSATAPANTVALPQAIHQVASTYVSITALFLSAHSVWEQAEEMAPKGSGVLGELDSAIGPLTLLSTMSAVVRYTRQGLHWLRQDSQQTH
;
A
#
# COMPACT_ATOMS: atom_id res chain seq x y z
N MET A 1 -11.00 -2.38 -22.17
CA MET A 1 -11.88 -1.52 -21.33
C MET A 1 -13.36 -1.87 -21.43
N LYS A 2 -13.95 -1.92 -22.64
CA LYS A 2 -15.39 -2.21 -22.82
C LYS A 2 -15.79 -3.57 -22.24
N GLU A 3 -14.96 -4.59 -22.49
CA GLU A 3 -15.12 -5.94 -21.95
C GLU A 3 -15.06 -5.98 -20.42
N ALA A 4 -14.05 -5.35 -19.81
CA ALA A 4 -13.91 -5.27 -18.36
C ALA A 4 -15.16 -4.68 -17.68
N LYS A 5 -15.72 -3.60 -18.23
CA LYS A 5 -16.97 -3.00 -17.74
C LYS A 5 -18.15 -3.96 -17.91
N LYS A 6 -18.28 -4.65 -19.05
CA LYS A 6 -19.34 -5.64 -19.28
C LYS A 6 -19.30 -6.76 -18.23
N LEU A 7 -18.11 -7.30 -17.96
CA LEU A 7 -17.90 -8.36 -16.97
C LEU A 7 -18.24 -7.87 -15.56
N LYS A 8 -17.77 -6.67 -15.18
CA LYS A 8 -18.09 -6.08 -13.88
C LYS A 8 -19.61 -5.94 -13.66
N HIS A 9 -20.35 -5.36 -14.62
CA HIS A 9 -21.81 -5.22 -14.49
C HIS A 9 -22.52 -6.58 -14.45
N LYS A 10 -22.02 -7.58 -15.20
CA LYS A 10 -22.53 -8.95 -15.11
C LYS A 10 -22.39 -9.50 -13.69
N ALA A 11 -21.21 -9.33 -13.07
CA ALA A 11 -20.99 -9.74 -11.68
C ALA A 11 -21.85 -8.96 -10.68
N ASP A 12 -22.04 -7.65 -10.89
CA ASP A 12 -22.89 -6.82 -10.04
C ASP A 12 -24.33 -7.38 -9.95
N ALA A 13 -24.85 -7.89 -11.06
CA ALA A 13 -26.18 -8.49 -11.16
C ALA A 13 -26.29 -9.93 -10.60
N MET A 14 -25.18 -10.57 -10.22
CA MET A 14 -25.19 -11.93 -9.67
C MET A 14 -25.42 -11.94 -8.15
N SER A 15 -26.24 -12.89 -7.68
CA SER A 15 -26.48 -13.15 -6.25
C SER A 15 -25.54 -14.21 -5.67
N GLU A 16 -25.16 -15.20 -6.47
CA GLU A 16 -24.30 -16.31 -6.08
C GLU A 16 -22.84 -15.86 -5.92
N LYS A 17 -22.30 -15.94 -4.69
CA LYS A 17 -21.01 -15.33 -4.32
C LYS A 17 -19.82 -15.94 -5.07
N VAL A 18 -19.82 -17.26 -5.27
CA VAL A 18 -18.71 -17.97 -5.91
C VAL A 18 -18.64 -17.56 -7.38
N GLY A 19 -19.67 -17.79 -8.17
CA GLY A 19 -19.74 -17.33 -9.56
C GLY A 19 -19.45 -15.82 -9.72
N LYS A 20 -20.00 -14.99 -8.82
CA LYS A 20 -19.73 -13.54 -8.81
C LYS A 20 -18.24 -13.21 -8.66
N SER A 21 -17.54 -13.88 -7.75
CA SER A 21 -16.09 -13.68 -7.53
C SER A 21 -15.26 -14.02 -8.77
N PHE A 22 -15.60 -15.11 -9.47
CA PHE A 22 -14.93 -15.51 -10.70
C PHE A 22 -15.11 -14.50 -11.83
N ILE A 23 -16.32 -13.93 -12.00
CA ILE A 23 -16.58 -12.93 -13.05
C ILE A 23 -15.91 -11.59 -12.72
N TYR A 24 -15.87 -11.18 -11.45
CA TYR A 24 -15.11 -9.98 -11.06
C TYR A 24 -13.61 -10.14 -11.31
N LEU A 25 -13.04 -11.33 -11.08
CA LEU A 25 -11.61 -11.55 -11.34
C LEU A 25 -11.29 -11.51 -12.84
N GLU A 26 -12.18 -12.00 -13.71
CA GLU A 26 -12.05 -11.79 -15.17
C GLU A 26 -12.14 -10.31 -15.56
N ALA A 27 -13.04 -9.55 -14.91
CA ALA A 27 -13.13 -8.11 -15.11
C ALA A 27 -11.83 -7.43 -14.70
N ALA A 28 -11.26 -7.81 -13.55
CA ALA A 28 -9.98 -7.31 -13.06
C ALA A 28 -8.83 -7.60 -14.04
N LEU A 29 -8.74 -8.82 -14.59
CA LEU A 29 -7.76 -9.16 -15.63
C LEU A 29 -7.91 -8.27 -16.87
N SER A 30 -9.15 -8.08 -17.33
CA SER A 30 -9.46 -7.24 -18.49
C SER A 30 -9.15 -5.75 -18.26
N PHE A 31 -9.30 -5.27 -17.02
CA PHE A 31 -8.85 -3.92 -16.62
C PHE A 31 -7.33 -3.83 -16.68
N VAL A 32 -6.60 -4.80 -16.13
CA VAL A 32 -5.12 -4.78 -16.15
C VAL A 32 -4.57 -4.85 -17.57
N GLU A 33 -5.12 -5.68 -18.45
CA GLU A 33 -4.71 -5.70 -19.86
C GLU A 33 -4.91 -4.36 -20.56
N SER A 34 -6.02 -3.68 -20.23
CA SER A 34 -6.25 -2.33 -20.72
C SER A 34 -5.22 -1.34 -20.16
N GLY A 35 -4.83 -1.50 -18.89
CA GLY A 35 -3.79 -0.69 -18.25
C GLY A 35 -2.41 -0.93 -18.89
N ILE A 36 -2.05 -2.18 -19.18
CA ILE A 36 -0.82 -2.53 -19.90
C ILE A 36 -0.82 -1.89 -21.30
N ALA A 37 -1.94 -1.95 -22.02
CA ALA A 37 -2.06 -1.30 -23.32
C ALA A 37 -1.90 0.24 -23.25
N MET A 38 -2.32 0.86 -22.13
CA MET A 38 -2.10 2.29 -21.88
C MET A 38 -0.65 2.63 -21.53
N GLU A 39 0.10 1.74 -20.87
CA GLU A 39 1.53 1.97 -20.58
C GLU A 39 2.38 2.04 -21.87
N MET A 40 1.94 1.35 -22.92
CA MET A 40 2.61 1.37 -24.23
C MET A 40 2.30 2.64 -25.04
N ASP A 41 1.36 3.46 -24.59
CA ASP A 41 1.02 4.74 -25.20
C ASP A 41 1.73 5.90 -24.47
N PRO A 42 2.66 6.62 -25.13
CA PRO A 42 3.40 7.73 -24.52
C PRO A 42 2.52 8.86 -23.96
N GLN A 43 1.25 8.97 -24.40
CA GLN A 43 0.35 10.06 -24.02
C GLN A 43 -0.49 9.78 -22.77
N THR A 44 -0.61 8.52 -22.32
CA THR A 44 -1.56 8.13 -21.26
C THR A 44 -0.99 7.39 -20.03
N PRO A 45 0.26 7.62 -19.57
CA PRO A 45 0.85 6.83 -18.47
C PRO A 45 0.15 7.03 -17.12
N LYS A 46 -0.44 8.21 -16.86
CA LYS A 46 -1.24 8.46 -15.65
C LYS A 46 -2.52 7.61 -15.59
N SER A 47 -3.06 7.23 -16.75
CA SER A 47 -4.28 6.43 -16.85
C SER A 47 -4.04 4.98 -16.46
N ALA A 48 -2.88 4.41 -16.82
CA ALA A 48 -2.50 3.04 -16.44
C ALA A 48 -2.36 2.87 -14.92
N TYR A 49 -1.69 3.82 -14.24
CA TYR A 49 -1.54 3.78 -12.79
C TYR A 49 -2.90 3.81 -12.07
N THR A 50 -3.81 4.68 -12.50
CA THR A 50 -5.18 4.75 -11.95
C THR A 50 -5.92 3.43 -12.17
N MET A 51 -5.78 2.83 -13.35
CA MET A 51 -6.40 1.55 -13.67
C MET A 51 -5.94 0.42 -12.76
N PHE A 52 -4.64 0.32 -12.50
CA PHE A 52 -4.11 -0.66 -11.55
C PHE A 52 -4.58 -0.37 -10.12
N SER A 53 -4.60 0.89 -9.70
CA SER A 53 -5.10 1.29 -8.37
C SER A 53 -6.57 0.90 -8.17
N GLU A 54 -7.44 1.19 -9.14
CA GLU A 54 -8.86 0.81 -9.10
C GLU A 54 -9.02 -0.72 -9.12
N THR A 55 -8.17 -1.42 -9.87
CA THR A 55 -8.20 -2.89 -9.91
C THR A 55 -7.81 -3.52 -8.57
N VAL A 56 -6.83 -2.96 -7.86
CA VAL A 56 -6.48 -3.40 -6.49
C VAL A 56 -7.67 -3.26 -5.54
N VAL A 57 -8.46 -2.19 -5.67
CA VAL A 57 -9.69 -2.01 -4.87
C VAL A 57 -10.71 -3.11 -5.21
N LEU A 58 -10.89 -3.43 -6.49
CA LEU A 58 -11.76 -4.51 -6.93
C LEU A 58 -11.29 -5.87 -6.40
N ILE A 59 -10.00 -6.20 -6.47
CA ILE A 59 -9.47 -7.47 -5.94
C ILE A 59 -9.70 -7.58 -4.43
N ARG A 60 -9.50 -6.49 -3.68
CA ARG A 60 -9.79 -6.47 -2.24
C ARG A 60 -11.27 -6.72 -1.96
N PHE A 61 -12.16 -6.22 -2.82
CA PHE A 61 -13.59 -6.53 -2.73
C PHE A 61 -13.87 -8.00 -3.03
N ILE A 62 -13.27 -8.57 -4.08
CA ILE A 62 -13.37 -10.01 -4.41
C ILE A 62 -12.95 -10.88 -3.22
N LEU A 63 -11.81 -10.58 -2.61
CA LEU A 63 -11.30 -11.27 -1.43
C LEU A 63 -12.31 -11.21 -0.28
N LYS A 64 -12.96 -10.06 -0.04
CA LYS A 64 -14.00 -9.93 1.01
C LYS A 64 -15.30 -10.70 0.71
N LEU A 65 -15.58 -11.04 -0.55
CA LEU A 65 -16.80 -11.80 -0.89
C LEU A 65 -16.74 -13.25 -0.39
N ARG A 66 -15.55 -13.83 -0.28
CA ARG A 66 -15.33 -15.22 0.14
C ARG A 66 -14.61 -15.23 1.49
N SER A 67 -15.09 -16.05 2.43
CA SER A 67 -14.49 -16.13 3.78
C SER A 67 -13.29 -17.08 3.81
N TYR A 68 -12.27 -16.82 3.00
CA TYR A 68 -11.11 -17.73 2.82
C TYR A 68 -10.22 -17.88 4.05
N SER A 69 -10.40 -17.05 5.08
CA SER A 69 -9.68 -17.15 6.36
C SER A 69 -10.22 -18.24 7.28
N ASP A 70 -11.37 -18.84 6.95
CA ASP A 70 -11.92 -19.96 7.71
C ASP A 70 -11.04 -21.21 7.47
N PRO A 71 -10.47 -21.83 8.53
CA PRO A 71 -9.73 -23.08 8.37
C PRO A 71 -10.56 -24.18 7.71
N ALA A 72 -11.89 -24.18 7.88
CA ALA A 72 -12.83 -25.13 7.29
C ALA A 72 -13.16 -24.84 5.81
N SER A 73 -12.72 -23.71 5.25
CA SER A 73 -12.94 -23.41 3.83
C SER A 73 -12.32 -24.50 2.93
N PRO A 74 -13.05 -24.91 1.85
CA PRO A 74 -12.54 -25.85 0.87
C PRO A 74 -11.21 -25.40 0.27
N ALA A 75 -10.38 -26.37 -0.11
CA ALA A 75 -9.07 -26.11 -0.73
C ALA A 75 -9.17 -25.23 -1.98
N SER A 76 -10.21 -25.43 -2.81
CA SER A 76 -10.47 -24.63 -4.02
C SER A 76 -10.78 -23.15 -3.71
N GLU A 77 -11.37 -22.85 -2.56
CA GLU A 77 -11.58 -21.46 -2.12
C GLU A 77 -10.27 -20.80 -1.70
N LYS A 78 -9.39 -21.57 -1.04
CA LYS A 78 -8.06 -21.13 -0.66
C LYS A 78 -7.20 -20.89 -1.90
N ASP A 79 -7.22 -21.78 -2.89
CA ASP A 79 -6.50 -21.57 -4.16
C ASP A 79 -6.97 -20.32 -4.89
N PHE A 80 -8.28 -20.08 -4.94
CA PHE A 80 -8.82 -18.84 -5.51
C PHE A 80 -8.34 -17.59 -4.76
N ALA A 81 -8.30 -17.64 -3.43
CA ALA A 81 -7.79 -16.54 -2.61
C ALA A 81 -6.28 -16.31 -2.83
N ILE A 82 -5.47 -17.37 -2.83
CA ILE A 82 -4.03 -17.31 -3.11
C ILE A 82 -3.80 -16.66 -4.49
N LEU A 83 -4.56 -17.07 -5.50
CA LEU A 83 -4.47 -16.49 -6.85
C LEU A 83 -4.78 -14.99 -6.86
N CYS A 84 -5.83 -14.56 -6.15
CA CYS A 84 -6.19 -13.15 -5.99
C CYS A 84 -5.12 -12.37 -5.23
N MET A 85 -4.53 -12.95 -4.18
CA MET A 85 -3.51 -12.31 -3.35
C MET A 85 -2.19 -12.15 -4.12
N ARG A 86 -1.73 -13.18 -4.84
CA ARG A 86 -0.59 -13.09 -5.76
C ARG A 86 -0.83 -11.99 -6.81
N PHE A 87 -2.03 -11.92 -7.39
CA PHE A 87 -2.38 -10.87 -8.35
C PHE A 87 -2.36 -9.46 -7.73
N GLN A 88 -2.96 -9.29 -6.55
CA GLN A 88 -2.98 -8.02 -5.83
C GLN A 88 -1.56 -7.54 -5.49
N SER A 89 -0.74 -8.43 -4.93
CA SER A 89 0.64 -8.12 -4.55
C SER A 89 1.46 -7.64 -5.74
N LEU A 90 1.38 -8.35 -6.87
CA LEU A 90 2.15 -8.00 -8.06
C LEU A 90 1.67 -6.71 -8.74
N LEU A 91 0.37 -6.41 -8.66
CA LEU A 91 -0.16 -5.09 -9.04
C LEU A 91 0.42 -3.97 -8.17
N GLN A 92 0.47 -4.18 -6.86
CA GLN A 92 1.07 -3.20 -5.93
C GLN A 92 2.58 -3.04 -6.17
N MET A 93 3.30 -4.13 -6.48
CA MET A 93 4.71 -4.06 -6.90
C MET A 93 4.89 -3.29 -8.21
N ALA A 94 4.03 -3.49 -9.21
CA ALA A 94 4.08 -2.75 -10.46
C ALA A 94 3.87 -1.24 -10.22
N MET A 95 2.87 -0.88 -9.41
CA MET A 95 2.63 0.51 -9.01
C MET A 95 3.80 1.12 -8.23
N PHE A 96 4.44 0.36 -7.34
CA PHE A 96 5.65 0.79 -6.64
C PHE A 96 6.80 1.04 -7.63
N ARG A 97 7.05 0.12 -8.56
CA ARG A 97 8.11 0.26 -9.58
C ARG A 97 7.94 1.52 -10.41
N TYR A 98 6.70 1.81 -10.81
CA TYR A 98 6.37 3.03 -11.56
C TYR A 98 6.80 4.32 -10.81
N LYS A 99 6.75 4.32 -9.47
CA LYS A 99 7.14 5.47 -8.63
C LYS A 99 8.48 5.31 -7.92
N ARG A 100 9.24 4.25 -8.21
CA ARG A 100 10.47 3.90 -7.46
C ARG A 100 11.50 5.02 -7.47
N GLU A 101 11.79 5.59 -8.64
CA GLU A 101 12.79 6.66 -8.76
C GLU A 101 12.36 7.93 -8.01
N ALA A 102 11.06 8.25 -8.01
CA ALA A 102 10.52 9.34 -7.21
C ALA A 102 10.70 9.07 -5.70
N ALA A 103 10.39 7.86 -5.23
CA ALA A 103 10.60 7.48 -3.83
C ALA A 103 12.08 7.56 -3.41
N LEU A 104 13.02 7.15 -4.26
CA LEU A 104 14.46 7.28 -3.97
C LEU A 104 14.91 8.75 -3.89
N ARG A 105 14.38 9.63 -4.76
CA ARG A 105 14.62 11.08 -4.64
C ARG A 105 14.04 11.65 -3.35
N TYR A 106 12.79 11.33 -3.02
CA TYR A 106 12.16 11.78 -1.78
C TYR A 106 12.88 11.29 -0.52
N SER A 107 13.35 10.03 -0.51
CA SER A 107 14.15 9.47 0.57
C SER A 107 15.42 10.29 0.83
N ARG A 108 16.15 10.67 -0.24
CA ARG A 108 17.33 11.55 -0.14
C ARG A 108 16.96 12.92 0.42
N THR A 109 15.97 13.60 -0.16
CA THR A 109 15.50 14.92 0.30
C THR A 109 15.11 14.92 1.77
N LEU A 110 14.37 13.90 2.22
CA LEU A 110 13.96 13.77 3.62
C LEU A 110 15.17 13.52 4.54
N THR A 111 16.05 12.62 4.15
CA THR A 111 17.26 12.29 4.92
C THR A 111 18.15 13.52 5.11
N ASP A 112 18.37 14.30 4.06
CA ASP A 112 19.20 15.50 4.10
C ASP A 112 18.56 16.58 4.98
N HIS A 113 17.25 16.78 4.86
CA HIS A 113 16.51 17.73 5.71
C HIS A 113 16.60 17.35 7.19
N PHE A 114 16.36 16.08 7.54
CA PHE A 114 16.42 15.62 8.93
C PHE A 114 17.84 15.62 9.52
N LYS A 115 18.88 15.49 8.69
CA LYS A 115 20.27 15.70 9.10
C LYS A 115 20.53 17.17 9.41
N SER A 116 20.11 18.08 8.52
CA SER A 116 20.29 19.52 8.70
C SER A 116 19.55 20.09 9.91
N CYS A 117 18.38 19.53 10.27
CA CYS A 117 17.67 19.92 11.50
C CYS A 117 18.44 19.57 12.78
N LYS A 118 19.28 18.53 12.78
CA LYS A 118 20.06 18.09 13.96
C LYS A 118 21.30 18.94 14.21
N THR A 119 21.77 19.69 13.21
CA THR A 119 23.00 20.49 13.29
C THR A 119 22.75 21.99 13.54
N SER A 120 21.50 22.41 13.79
CA SER A 120 21.22 23.78 14.21
C SER A 120 21.77 23.99 15.63
N PRO A 121 22.73 24.89 15.86
CA PRO A 121 23.26 25.13 17.19
C PRO A 121 22.16 25.78 18.03
N SER A 122 21.65 25.07 19.03
CA SER A 122 20.93 25.68 20.13
C SER A 122 21.79 26.83 20.67
N PRO A 123 21.28 28.07 20.86
CA PRO A 123 22.10 29.15 21.37
C PRO A 123 22.57 28.77 22.77
N ARG A 124 23.85 28.40 22.89
CA ARG A 124 24.52 28.18 24.17
C ARG A 124 24.51 29.52 24.87
N VAL A 125 23.81 29.58 26.01
CA VAL A 125 23.87 30.68 26.96
C VAL A 125 25.33 31.02 27.22
N SER A 126 25.74 32.22 26.82
CA SER A 126 27.08 32.75 27.04
C SER A 126 27.38 32.78 28.53
N LYS A 127 28.28 31.90 28.97
CA LYS A 127 28.86 31.94 30.32
C LYS A 127 29.82 33.14 30.36
N ALA A 128 29.32 34.30 30.78
CA ALA A 128 30.14 35.44 31.15
C ALA A 128 30.63 35.24 32.60
N THR A 129 31.94 35.30 32.76
CA THR A 129 32.67 35.13 34.02
C THR A 129 32.69 36.44 34.82
N SER A 130 32.57 36.30 36.16
CA SER A 130 33.03 37.18 37.25
C SER A 130 32.44 38.59 37.45
N THR A 131 31.69 38.82 38.55
CA THR A 131 32.15 39.52 39.80
C THR A 131 31.01 39.67 40.84
N PRO A 132 31.30 39.89 42.16
CA PRO A 132 30.39 39.56 43.28
C PRO A 132 29.76 40.77 44.02
N SER A 133 28.82 40.45 44.95
CA SER A 133 28.28 41.26 46.08
C SER A 133 27.13 42.24 45.74
N GLN A 134 26.09 42.51 46.56
CA GLN A 134 25.92 42.45 48.03
C GLN A 134 24.41 42.55 48.44
N MET A 135 24.15 42.23 49.72
CA MET A 135 22.95 42.18 50.57
C MET A 135 21.75 43.17 50.37
N SER A 136 20.53 42.69 50.67
CA SER A 136 19.19 43.33 50.88
C SER A 136 19.15 44.45 51.97
N PRO A 137 18.07 45.26 52.26
CA PRO A 137 16.62 44.89 52.37
C PRO A 137 15.47 45.94 52.11
N MET A 138 14.23 45.41 51.94
CA MET A 138 12.87 45.85 52.36
C MET A 138 12.18 47.17 51.88
N ALA A 139 11.00 47.03 51.24
CA ALA A 139 9.65 47.55 51.64
C ALA A 139 8.70 47.84 50.43
N SER A 140 7.49 47.27 50.45
CA SER A 140 6.35 47.43 49.51
C SER A 140 5.59 48.78 49.70
N PRO A 141 4.44 49.12 49.03
CA PRO A 141 3.63 48.43 48.00
C PRO A 141 3.08 49.31 46.84
N ALA A 142 2.58 48.71 45.75
CA ALA A 142 1.37 49.16 45.03
C ALA A 142 0.97 48.24 43.88
N SER A 143 -0.32 47.90 43.88
CA SER A 143 -1.16 47.23 42.89
C SER A 143 -0.81 47.38 41.40
N SER A 144 -0.77 46.25 40.69
CA SER A 144 -1.62 46.08 39.50
C SER A 144 -1.79 44.60 39.16
N SER A 145 -3.05 44.20 39.11
CA SER A 145 -3.56 42.92 38.66
C SER A 145 -3.27 42.70 37.17
N SER A 146 -2.55 41.63 36.82
CA SER A 146 -2.81 40.90 35.57
C SER A 146 -2.46 39.43 35.75
N SER A 147 -3.40 38.58 35.37
CA SER A 147 -3.45 37.15 35.56
C SER A 147 -2.41 36.40 34.72
N SER A 148 -1.40 35.84 35.37
CA SER A 148 -0.55 34.81 34.78
C SER A 148 -1.05 33.43 35.20
N HIS A 149 -1.92 32.82 34.38
CA HIS A 149 -2.11 31.38 34.41
C HIS A 149 -0.93 30.74 33.68
N SER A 150 0.15 30.51 34.42
CA SER A 150 1.25 29.63 34.01
C SER A 150 0.76 28.18 34.11
N SER A 151 0.07 27.71 33.07
CA SER A 151 0.01 26.28 32.78
C SER A 151 1.35 25.89 32.14
N ALA A 152 2.30 25.49 32.99
CA ALA A 152 3.50 24.79 32.57
C ALA A 152 3.09 23.45 31.96
N THR A 153 2.72 23.48 30.68
CA THR A 153 2.72 22.30 29.82
C THR A 153 4.14 22.16 29.30
N ALA A 154 4.69 20.95 29.44
CA ALA A 154 6.04 20.58 28.99
C ALA A 154 6.33 21.13 27.58
N PRO A 155 7.59 21.46 27.24
CA PRO A 155 7.92 21.76 25.86
C PRO A 155 7.68 20.47 25.06
N ALA A 156 6.55 20.40 24.37
CA ALA A 156 6.45 19.50 23.24
C ALA A 156 7.56 19.96 22.30
N ASN A 157 8.55 19.10 22.08
CA ASN A 157 9.58 19.30 21.06
C ASN A 157 8.90 19.24 19.68
N THR A 158 8.13 20.27 19.35
CA THR A 158 7.38 20.37 18.10
C THR A 158 8.33 20.91 17.05
N VAL A 159 8.83 20.02 16.18
CA VAL A 159 9.62 20.42 15.02
C VAL A 159 8.65 20.98 13.98
N ALA A 160 8.72 22.29 13.73
CA ALA A 160 7.98 22.92 12.65
C ALA A 160 8.52 22.40 11.30
N LEU A 161 7.70 21.61 10.59
CA LEU A 161 8.08 21.03 9.30
C LEU A 161 7.60 21.93 8.16
N PRO A 162 8.48 22.37 7.24
CA PRO A 162 8.04 23.10 6.06
C PRO A 162 7.01 22.30 5.25
N GLN A 163 5.97 22.98 4.74
CA GLN A 163 4.87 22.33 4.03
C GLN A 163 5.34 21.47 2.83
N ALA A 164 6.40 21.91 2.14
CA ALA A 164 7.02 21.14 1.06
C ALA A 164 7.60 19.80 1.55
N ILE A 165 8.24 19.78 2.72
CA ILE A 165 8.81 18.57 3.32
C ILE A 165 7.70 17.63 3.79
N HIS A 166 6.61 18.17 4.34
CA HIS A 166 5.42 17.37 4.68
C HIS A 166 4.82 16.68 3.45
N GLN A 167 4.68 17.38 2.33
CA GLN A 167 4.16 16.80 1.08
C GLN A 167 5.08 15.70 0.53
N VAL A 168 6.40 15.93 0.56
CA VAL A 168 7.40 14.92 0.16
C VAL A 168 7.31 13.69 1.07
N ALA A 169 7.22 13.88 2.38
CA ALA A 169 7.07 12.80 3.35
C ALA A 169 5.79 11.99 3.12
N SER A 170 4.65 12.66 2.97
CA SER A 170 3.35 12.02 2.72
C SER A 170 3.37 11.19 1.42
N THR A 171 3.94 11.75 0.35
CA THR A 171 4.06 11.06 -0.94
C THR A 171 5.01 9.86 -0.83
N TYR A 172 6.14 10.02 -0.15
CA TYR A 172 7.09 8.94 0.10
C TYR A 172 6.44 7.77 0.85
N VAL A 173 5.77 8.05 1.97
CA VAL A 173 5.03 7.05 2.77
C VAL A 173 4.00 6.32 1.91
N SER A 174 3.23 7.05 1.10
CA SER A 174 2.22 6.47 0.21
C SER A 174 2.83 5.51 -0.82
N ILE A 175 4.01 5.85 -1.38
CA ILE A 175 4.69 4.97 -2.34
C ILE A 175 5.27 3.74 -1.63
N THR A 176 5.94 3.91 -0.48
CA THR A 176 6.53 2.79 0.27
C THR A 176 5.47 1.86 0.86
N ALA A 177 4.27 2.37 1.17
CA ALA A 177 3.15 1.55 1.61
C ALA A 177 2.70 0.54 0.54
N LEU A 178 2.82 0.86 -0.75
CA LEU A 178 2.57 -0.11 -1.83
C LEU A 178 3.54 -1.28 -1.76
N PHE A 179 4.83 -1.01 -1.56
CA PHE A 179 5.86 -2.04 -1.45
C PHE A 179 5.64 -2.93 -0.22
N LEU A 180 5.43 -2.32 0.95
CA LEU A 180 5.17 -3.06 2.19
C LEU A 180 3.90 -3.92 2.08
N SER A 181 2.82 -3.35 1.55
CA SER A 181 1.56 -4.10 1.36
C SER A 181 1.73 -5.24 0.35
N ALA A 182 2.51 -5.05 -0.70
CA ALA A 182 2.75 -6.09 -1.69
C ALA A 182 3.47 -7.29 -1.06
N HIS A 183 4.54 -7.03 -0.31
CA HIS A 183 5.28 -8.09 0.40
C HIS A 183 4.41 -8.80 1.42
N SER A 184 3.67 -8.06 2.25
CA SER A 184 2.79 -8.65 3.27
C SER A 184 1.72 -9.57 2.66
N VAL A 185 1.07 -9.15 1.56
CA VAL A 185 0.05 -9.97 0.88
C VAL A 185 0.69 -11.16 0.17
N TRP A 186 1.90 -11.01 -0.36
CA TRP A 186 2.64 -12.12 -0.97
C TRP A 186 2.98 -13.20 0.08
N GLU A 187 3.55 -12.80 1.20
CA GLU A 187 3.88 -13.70 2.31
C GLU A 187 2.64 -14.43 2.82
N GLN A 188 1.53 -13.72 2.96
CA GLN A 188 0.26 -14.33 3.37
C GLN A 188 -0.27 -15.34 2.33
N ALA A 189 -0.03 -15.12 1.03
CA ALA A 189 -0.39 -16.06 -0.02
C ALA A 189 0.49 -17.33 0.04
N GLU A 190 1.79 -17.16 0.29
CA GLU A 190 2.73 -18.28 0.42
C GLU A 190 2.49 -19.11 1.69
N GLU A 191 2.12 -18.48 2.81
CA GLU A 191 1.72 -19.19 4.04
C GLU A 191 0.45 -20.01 3.83
N MET A 192 -0.45 -19.55 2.95
CA MET A 192 -1.70 -20.23 2.64
C MET A 192 -1.53 -21.34 1.59
N ALA A 193 -0.50 -21.27 0.74
CA ALA A 193 -0.27 -22.19 -0.37
C ALA A 193 -0.28 -23.69 0.01
N PRO A 194 0.34 -24.13 1.14
CA PRO A 194 0.30 -25.54 1.55
C PRO A 194 -1.09 -26.07 1.90
N LYS A 195 -2.07 -25.18 2.12
CA LYS A 195 -3.46 -25.52 2.46
C LYS A 195 -4.38 -25.57 1.24
N GLY A 196 -3.86 -25.26 0.06
CA GLY A 196 -4.55 -25.36 -1.23
C GLY A 196 -4.69 -26.79 -1.72
N SER A 197 -5.30 -26.97 -2.89
CA SER A 197 -5.47 -28.30 -3.50
C SER A 197 -4.22 -28.82 -4.21
N GLY A 198 -3.25 -27.94 -4.46
CA GLY A 198 -2.05 -28.23 -5.26
C GLY A 198 -2.14 -27.76 -6.72
N VAL A 199 -3.33 -27.38 -7.20
CA VAL A 199 -3.58 -26.91 -8.58
C VAL A 199 -2.69 -25.73 -8.96
N LEU A 200 -2.39 -24.83 -8.02
CA LEU A 200 -1.46 -23.72 -8.27
C LEU A 200 0.00 -24.17 -8.40
N GLY A 201 0.40 -25.26 -7.76
CA GLY A 201 1.73 -25.85 -7.95
C GLY A 201 1.88 -26.53 -9.31
N GLU A 202 0.80 -27.18 -9.80
CA GLU A 202 0.74 -27.67 -11.18
C GLU A 202 0.81 -26.51 -12.18
N LEU A 203 0.17 -25.38 -11.86
CA LEU A 203 0.20 -24.18 -12.68
C LEU A 203 1.62 -23.59 -12.74
N ASP A 204 2.29 -23.48 -11.58
CA ASP A 204 3.69 -23.08 -11.49
C ASP A 204 4.59 -24.00 -12.35
N SER A 205 4.29 -25.30 -12.41
CA SER A 205 5.02 -26.26 -13.25
C SER A 205 4.74 -26.10 -14.76
N ALA A 206 3.52 -25.73 -15.13
CA ALA A 206 3.09 -25.64 -16.53
C ALA A 206 3.52 -24.34 -17.22
N ILE A 207 3.47 -23.20 -16.52
CA ILE A 207 3.72 -21.87 -17.10
C ILE A 207 4.84 -21.08 -16.40
N GLY A 208 5.47 -21.68 -15.38
CA GLY A 208 6.52 -21.08 -14.57
C GLY A 208 5.98 -20.33 -13.36
N PRO A 209 6.69 -20.37 -12.22
CA PRO A 209 6.22 -19.74 -11.00
C PRO A 209 6.26 -18.22 -11.08
N LEU A 210 5.27 -17.58 -10.46
CA LEU A 210 5.31 -16.14 -10.27
C LEU A 210 6.35 -15.77 -9.20
N THR A 211 7.08 -14.69 -9.46
CA THR A 211 7.95 -14.06 -8.46
C THR A 211 7.49 -12.63 -8.24
N LEU A 212 7.91 -12.01 -7.14
CA LEU A 212 7.67 -10.58 -6.94
C LEU A 212 8.20 -9.72 -8.09
N LEU A 213 9.16 -10.22 -8.89
CA LEU A 213 9.76 -9.56 -10.06
C LEU A 213 8.99 -9.75 -11.37
N SER A 214 7.96 -10.60 -11.41
CA SER A 214 7.19 -10.88 -12.62
C SER A 214 6.57 -9.61 -13.23
N THR A 215 6.46 -9.61 -14.56
CA THR A 215 5.84 -8.52 -15.33
C THR A 215 4.32 -8.65 -15.30
N MET A 216 3.59 -7.53 -15.45
CA MET A 216 2.12 -7.57 -15.44
C MET A 216 1.54 -8.47 -16.53
N SER A 217 2.20 -8.62 -17.68
CA SER A 217 1.79 -9.55 -18.74
C SER A 217 1.92 -11.02 -18.31
N ALA A 218 2.99 -11.38 -17.60
CA ALA A 218 3.15 -12.71 -17.03
C ALA A 218 2.09 -12.99 -15.96
N VAL A 219 1.80 -12.01 -15.11
CA VAL A 219 0.75 -12.09 -14.08
C VAL A 219 -0.62 -12.31 -14.70
N VAL A 220 -1.00 -11.54 -15.72
CA VAL A 220 -2.29 -11.73 -16.41
C VAL A 220 -2.40 -13.13 -17.00
N ARG A 221 -1.35 -13.63 -17.67
CA ARG A 221 -1.33 -14.99 -18.22
C ARG A 221 -1.51 -16.04 -17.12
N TYR A 222 -0.74 -15.92 -16.05
CA TYR A 222 -0.80 -16.84 -14.92
C TYR A 222 -2.18 -16.84 -14.26
N THR A 223 -2.68 -15.66 -13.90
CA THR A 223 -3.97 -15.53 -13.21
C THR A 223 -5.13 -15.97 -14.10
N ARG A 224 -5.09 -15.71 -15.42
CA ARG A 224 -6.12 -16.20 -16.34
C ARG A 224 -6.12 -17.73 -16.43
N GLN A 225 -4.95 -18.34 -16.53
CA GLN A 225 -4.85 -19.79 -16.62
C GLN A 225 -5.27 -20.46 -15.31
N GLY A 226 -4.83 -19.96 -14.16
CA GLY A 226 -5.27 -20.46 -12.85
C GLY A 226 -6.77 -20.29 -12.65
N LEU A 227 -7.35 -19.16 -13.09
CA LEU A 227 -8.78 -18.94 -13.02
C LEU A 227 -9.56 -19.97 -13.84
N HIS A 228 -9.04 -20.35 -15.00
CA HIS A 228 -9.65 -21.36 -15.86
C HIS A 228 -9.64 -22.75 -15.21
N TRP A 229 -8.49 -23.17 -14.65
CA TRP A 229 -8.37 -24.46 -13.95
C TRP A 229 -9.28 -24.54 -12.74
N LEU A 230 -9.29 -23.50 -11.89
CA LEU A 230 -10.15 -23.45 -10.70
C LEU A 230 -11.65 -23.52 -11.03
N ARG A 231 -12.08 -23.01 -12.19
CA ARG A 231 -13.47 -23.17 -12.64
C ARG A 231 -13.79 -24.60 -13.03
N GLN A 232 -12.87 -25.29 -13.70
CA GLN A 232 -13.08 -26.68 -14.10
C GLN A 232 -13.17 -27.58 -12.87
N ASP A 233 -12.28 -27.37 -11.89
CA ASP A 233 -12.31 -28.15 -10.65
C ASP A 233 -13.59 -27.92 -9.86
N SER A 234 -14.07 -26.67 -9.80
CA SER A 234 -15.32 -26.31 -9.13
C SER A 234 -16.56 -26.93 -9.79
N GLN A 235 -16.49 -27.26 -11.09
CA GLN A 235 -17.57 -27.92 -11.83
C GLN A 235 -17.51 -29.45 -11.71
N GLN A 236 -16.34 -30.03 -11.43
CA GLN A 236 -16.18 -31.48 -11.25
C GLN A 236 -16.51 -31.96 -9.84
N THR A 237 -16.50 -31.05 -8.85
CA THR A 237 -16.83 -31.38 -7.44
C THR A 237 -18.32 -31.29 -7.10
N HIS A 238 -19.18 -31.04 -8.10
CA HIS A 238 -20.62 -30.88 -7.96
C HIS A 238 -21.38 -31.84 -8.87
#